data_AF-A0A087TIN8-F1
#
_entry.id   AF-A0A087TIN8-F1
#
_cell.length_a   1.000
_cell.length_b   1.000
_cell.length_c   1.000
_cell.angle_alpha   90.00
_cell.angle_beta   90.00
_cell.angle_gamma   90.00
#
_symmetry.space_group_name_H-M   'P 1'
#
loop_
_entity.id
_entity.type
_entity.pdbx_description
1 polymer ?
#
loop_
_entity_poly.entity_id
_entity_poly.type
_entity_poly.pdbx_seq_one_letter_code
_entity_poly.pdbx_strand_id
1 'polypeptide(L)'
;MGYLQVEFDNQGRIQSWGGNPILLNASIPEDLETLELLKPYEEDVALRSKWTIGKTNVLLQGGSSACRMGECNIGNLITDGCLDYIIKNPTEKGWSFVAVAVWNSGAIRSSIDERINEGNITLEDVLAVAPFGNTVDIITLKGKHLREALEHSVKNYDAGGIDAAGAFLQVSGLRLTYDVSKPPGSRLIEASIRCADCRVPHFEPLKDEDIYTVAMNSFIVKGGDGYDMIEKNAISHKPTDIMDIDILIKYAEKYSPITTGLENRIRLISSENIPNESRSETSSSTTEEYEEILKSIFDEKVSPDLTAILGIPTLIETDKNRLTTNAIDYKMAYDLPTASDIFTFTEEQRSREVTTNSILNGEIYDGFASTSDIPTSADKPEE
;
A
#
# COMPACT_ATOMS: atom_id res chain seq x y z
N MET A 1 23.69 -27.94 -17.01
CA MET A 1 25.05 -28.45 -16.69
C MET A 1 25.97 -28.15 -17.85
N GLY A 2 27.12 -27.50 -17.63
CA GLY A 2 28.09 -27.25 -18.71
C GLY A 2 28.73 -28.57 -19.16
N TYR A 3 28.84 -28.79 -20.48
CA TYR A 3 29.56 -29.92 -21.06
C TYR A 3 30.51 -29.41 -22.13
N LEU A 4 31.80 -29.60 -21.90
CA LEU A 4 32.87 -29.20 -22.78
C LEU A 4 33.83 -30.37 -22.95
N GLN A 5 34.01 -30.79 -24.20
CA GLN A 5 35.00 -31.77 -24.59
C GLN A 5 36.19 -31.03 -25.20
N VAL A 6 37.39 -31.33 -24.72
CA VAL A 6 38.63 -30.71 -25.18
C VAL A 6 39.63 -31.81 -25.51
N GLU A 7 40.23 -31.74 -26.69
CA GLU A 7 41.30 -32.63 -27.11
C GLU A 7 42.65 -31.93 -26.97
N PHE A 8 43.62 -32.62 -26.38
CA PHE A 8 44.97 -32.10 -26.17
C PHE A 8 46.00 -32.92 -26.93
N ASP A 9 47.06 -32.27 -27.40
CA ASP A 9 48.24 -32.94 -27.93
C ASP A 9 49.13 -33.51 -26.81
N ASN A 10 50.18 -34.24 -27.19
CA ASN A 10 51.16 -34.82 -26.26
C ASN A 10 52.01 -33.77 -25.50
N GLN A 11 51.88 -32.49 -25.83
CA GLN A 11 52.52 -31.36 -25.17
C GLN A 11 51.53 -30.57 -24.31
N GLY A 12 50.29 -31.06 -24.17
CA GLY A 12 49.24 -30.43 -23.37
C GLY A 12 48.60 -29.21 -24.04
N ARG A 13 48.76 -29.02 -25.36
CA ARG A 13 48.13 -27.92 -26.11
C ARG A 13 46.80 -28.37 -26.69
N ILE A 14 45.82 -27.47 -26.68
CA ILE A 14 44.47 -27.74 -27.21
C ILE A 14 44.55 -27.93 -28.73
N GLN A 15 44.07 -29.08 -29.22
CA GLN A 15 43.92 -29.38 -30.64
C GLN A 15 42.53 -29.03 -31.14
N SER A 16 41.50 -29.35 -30.36
CA SER A 16 40.11 -29.09 -30.69
C SER A 16 39.27 -28.96 -29.42
N TRP A 17 38.10 -28.34 -29.54
CA TRP A 17 37.09 -28.31 -28.47
C TRP A 17 35.69 -28.30 -29.06
N GLY A 18 34.72 -28.80 -28.31
CA GLY A 18 33.31 -28.83 -28.69
C GLY A 18 32.41 -29.19 -27.51
N GLY A 19 31.09 -29.11 -27.71
CA GLY A 19 30.10 -29.40 -26.67
C GLY A 19 28.97 -28.38 -26.66
N ASN A 20 27.94 -28.66 -25.84
CA ASN A 20 26.80 -27.78 -25.59
C ASN A 20 26.33 -27.96 -24.14
N PRO A 21 25.75 -26.93 -23.51
CA PRO A 21 25.12 -27.10 -22.21
C PRO A 21 24.05 -28.19 -22.24
N ILE A 22 24.09 -29.10 -21.29
CA ILE A 22 23.03 -30.09 -21.07
C ILE A 22 21.94 -29.41 -20.25
N LEU A 23 20.75 -29.28 -20.83
CA LEU A 23 19.57 -28.79 -20.13
C LEU A 23 19.13 -29.83 -19.10
N LEU A 24 19.15 -29.46 -17.82
CA LEU A 24 18.65 -30.31 -16.74
C LEU A 24 17.14 -30.09 -16.61
N ASN A 25 16.36 -31.00 -17.19
CA ASN A 25 14.90 -31.00 -17.14
C ASN A 25 14.40 -32.37 -16.64
N ALA A 26 13.08 -32.53 -16.55
CA ALA A 26 12.44 -33.75 -16.05
C ALA A 26 12.71 -35.05 -16.85
N SER A 27 13.38 -34.98 -18.01
CA SER A 27 13.81 -36.18 -18.74
C SER A 27 15.06 -36.85 -18.17
N ILE A 28 15.82 -36.13 -17.34
CA ILE A 28 16.96 -36.68 -16.60
C ILE A 28 16.44 -37.09 -15.21
N PRO A 29 16.51 -38.37 -14.83
CA PRO A 29 16.03 -38.81 -13.53
C PRO A 29 16.87 -38.20 -12.42
N GLU A 30 16.21 -37.81 -11.33
CA GLU A 30 16.87 -37.39 -10.11
C GLU A 30 17.59 -38.58 -9.46
N ASP A 31 18.77 -38.31 -8.91
CA ASP A 31 19.55 -39.32 -8.21
C ASP A 31 18.93 -39.64 -6.86
N LEU A 32 18.58 -40.93 -6.63
CA LEU A 32 17.85 -41.35 -5.44
C LEU A 32 18.65 -41.18 -4.14
N GLU A 33 19.98 -41.34 -4.19
CA GLU A 33 20.85 -41.14 -3.02
C GLU A 33 20.90 -39.65 -2.63
N THR A 34 21.02 -38.77 -3.62
CA THR A 34 20.97 -37.32 -3.41
C THR A 34 19.60 -36.87 -2.90
N LEU A 35 18.49 -37.42 -3.42
CA LEU A 35 17.15 -37.13 -2.90
C LEU A 35 17.01 -37.55 -1.43
N GLU A 36 17.54 -38.70 -1.05
CA GLU A 36 17.52 -39.14 0.34
C GLU A 36 18.36 -38.23 1.25
N LEU A 37 19.51 -37.75 0.76
CA LEU A 37 20.34 -36.76 1.45
C LEU A 37 19.65 -35.39 1.59
N LEU A 38 18.74 -35.04 0.69
CA LEU A 38 18.00 -33.77 0.73
C LEU A 38 16.85 -33.77 1.75
N LYS A 39 16.25 -34.93 2.06
CA LYS A 39 15.13 -35.04 3.02
C LYS A 39 15.30 -34.28 4.34
N PRO A 40 16.42 -34.41 5.09
CA PRO A 40 16.58 -33.64 6.34
C PRO A 40 16.59 -32.13 6.10
N TYR A 41 17.11 -31.67 4.96
CA TYR A 41 17.07 -30.24 4.60
C TYR A 41 15.66 -29.79 4.22
N GLU A 42 14.86 -30.64 3.57
CA GLU A 42 13.45 -30.36 3.30
C GLU A 42 12.67 -30.19 4.61
N GLU A 43 12.92 -31.05 5.60
CA GLU A 43 12.31 -30.95 6.94
C GLU A 43 12.73 -29.65 7.65
N ASP A 44 14.02 -29.31 7.62
CA ASP A 44 14.52 -28.05 8.19
C ASP A 44 13.93 -26.82 7.51
N VAL A 45 13.81 -26.83 6.17
CA VAL A 45 13.17 -25.76 5.40
C VAL A 45 11.69 -25.68 5.77
N ALA A 46 10.97 -26.81 5.85
CA ALA A 46 9.56 -26.84 6.22
C ALA A 46 9.32 -26.29 7.65
N LEU A 47 10.24 -26.56 8.59
CA LEU A 47 10.19 -25.98 9.93
C LEU A 47 10.45 -24.47 9.91
N ARG A 48 11.44 -24.01 9.16
CA ARG A 48 11.78 -22.57 9.05
C ARG A 48 10.70 -21.78 8.32
N SER A 49 10.04 -22.35 7.32
CA SER A 49 8.93 -21.73 6.60
C SER A 49 7.78 -21.35 7.53
N LYS A 50 7.57 -22.09 8.63
CA LYS A 50 6.54 -21.81 9.64
C LYS A 50 6.94 -20.77 10.68
N TRP A 51 8.17 -20.25 10.63
CA TRP A 51 8.60 -19.22 11.57
C TRP A 51 7.78 -17.95 11.39
N THR A 52 7.07 -17.56 12.45
CA THR A 52 6.37 -16.28 12.53
C THR A 52 7.37 -15.11 12.58
N ILE A 53 7.24 -14.23 11.58
CA ILE A 53 8.03 -13.00 11.41
C ILE A 53 7.31 -11.80 12.04
N GLY A 54 5.98 -11.81 12.01
CA GLY A 54 5.16 -10.72 12.53
C GLY A 54 3.69 -11.11 12.54
N LYS A 55 2.82 -10.10 12.66
CA LYS A 55 1.37 -10.28 12.64
C LYS A 55 0.73 -9.21 11.76
N THR A 56 -0.39 -9.53 11.14
CA THR A 56 -1.29 -8.56 10.50
C THR A 56 -2.66 -8.59 11.18
N ASN A 57 -3.28 -7.42 11.32
CA ASN A 57 -4.66 -7.28 11.77
C ASN A 57 -5.63 -7.00 10.61
N VAL A 58 -5.11 -6.96 9.38
CA VAL A 58 -5.87 -6.69 8.16
C VAL A 58 -5.48 -7.69 7.08
N LEU A 59 -6.41 -7.97 6.16
CA LEU A 59 -6.10 -8.70 4.94
C LEU A 59 -5.07 -7.90 4.15
N LEU A 60 -3.89 -8.46 3.93
CA LEU A 60 -2.90 -7.91 3.01
C LEU A 60 -3.25 -8.42 1.61
N GLN A 61 -4.07 -7.64 0.91
CA GLN A 61 -4.60 -7.97 -0.41
C GLN A 61 -3.50 -7.86 -1.46
N GLY A 62 -3.20 -8.98 -2.09
CA GLY A 62 -2.16 -9.12 -3.10
C GLY A 62 -2.60 -9.91 -4.33
N GLY A 63 -1.63 -10.31 -5.15
CA GLY A 63 -1.88 -11.10 -6.36
C GLY A 63 -2.60 -10.33 -7.47
N SER A 64 -3.00 -11.07 -8.51
CA SER A 64 -3.56 -10.49 -9.74
C SER A 64 -4.94 -9.87 -9.56
N SER A 65 -5.76 -10.37 -8.64
CA SER A 65 -7.11 -9.88 -8.39
C SER A 65 -7.17 -8.59 -7.56
N ALA A 66 -6.04 -8.11 -7.04
CA ALA A 66 -5.98 -6.85 -6.29
C ALA A 66 -4.94 -5.92 -6.90
N CYS A 67 -3.65 -6.26 -6.80
CA CYS A 67 -2.57 -5.33 -7.16
C CYS A 67 -2.47 -4.98 -8.64
N ARG A 68 -3.08 -5.77 -9.52
CA ARG A 68 -3.12 -5.48 -10.96
C ARG A 68 -4.38 -4.71 -11.39
N MET A 69 -5.27 -4.46 -10.44
CA MET A 69 -6.55 -3.76 -10.64
C MET A 69 -6.59 -2.35 -10.05
N GLY A 70 -5.51 -1.91 -9.42
CA GLY A 70 -5.47 -0.64 -8.72
C GLY A 70 -4.52 -0.69 -7.54
N GLU A 71 -4.63 0.30 -6.66
CA GLU A 71 -3.89 0.31 -5.40
C GLU A 71 -4.24 -0.92 -4.56
N CYS A 72 -3.22 -1.61 -4.06
CA CYS A 72 -3.37 -2.70 -3.10
C CYS A 72 -2.52 -2.43 -1.85
N ASN A 73 -3.03 -2.79 -0.67
CA ASN A 73 -2.38 -2.45 0.59
C ASN A 73 -1.06 -3.22 0.82
N ILE A 74 -0.91 -4.44 0.28
CA ILE A 74 0.40 -5.12 0.33
C ILE A 74 1.44 -4.43 -0.56
N GLY A 75 1.00 -3.81 -1.66
CA GLY A 75 1.85 -2.98 -2.52
C GLY A 75 2.31 -1.71 -1.82
N ASN A 76 1.40 -1.08 -1.07
CA ASN A 76 1.74 0.03 -0.18
C ASN A 76 2.77 -0.39 0.86
N LEU A 77 2.56 -1.55 1.50
CA LEU A 77 3.48 -2.12 2.49
C LEU A 77 4.88 -2.37 1.91
N ILE A 78 4.99 -3.00 0.74
CA ILE A 78 6.27 -3.30 0.10
C ILE A 78 7.02 -2.00 -0.24
N THR A 79 6.34 -1.04 -0.85
CA THR A 79 6.96 0.22 -1.27
C THR A 79 7.33 1.11 -0.08
N ASP A 80 6.53 1.11 0.99
CA ASP A 80 6.88 1.76 2.26
C ASP A 80 8.05 1.06 2.95
N GLY A 81 8.07 -0.28 2.93
CA GLY A 81 9.17 -1.07 3.46
C GLY A 81 10.49 -0.77 2.76
N CYS A 82 10.47 -0.60 1.43
CA CYS A 82 11.65 -0.18 0.66
C CYS A 82 12.20 1.15 1.20
N LEU A 83 11.32 2.15 1.38
CA LEU A 83 11.74 3.45 1.87
C LEU A 83 12.15 3.43 3.35
N ASP A 84 11.43 2.71 4.22
CA ASP A 84 11.81 2.55 5.63
C ASP A 84 13.19 1.89 5.79
N TYR A 85 13.48 0.90 4.93
CA TYR A 85 14.76 0.24 4.94
C TYR A 85 15.87 1.17 4.44
N ILE A 86 15.65 1.92 3.36
CA ILE A 86 16.70 2.75 2.73
C ILE A 86 16.96 4.06 3.49
N ILE A 87 15.91 4.71 3.99
CA ILE A 87 16.00 6.06 4.58
C ILE A 87 16.50 5.94 6.01
N LYS A 88 17.81 6.17 6.20
CA LYS A 88 18.45 6.13 7.52
C LYS A 88 18.90 7.50 8.04
N ASN A 89 19.42 8.34 7.15
CA ASN A 89 20.02 9.63 7.52
C ASN A 89 19.56 10.74 6.56
N PRO A 90 19.43 11.98 7.06
CA PRO A 90 19.18 13.13 6.20
C PRO A 90 20.37 13.44 5.29
N THR A 91 20.12 14.24 4.26
CA THR A 91 21.16 14.83 3.42
C THR A 91 21.40 16.28 3.85
N GLU A 92 22.40 16.94 3.25
CA GLU A 92 22.60 18.37 3.45
C GLU A 92 21.40 19.22 2.97
N LYS A 93 20.65 18.71 1.99
CA LYS A 93 19.56 19.44 1.32
C LYS A 93 18.17 19.11 1.85
N GLY A 94 18.00 17.98 2.51
CA GLY A 94 16.69 17.53 2.96
C GLY A 94 16.71 16.33 3.89
N TRP A 95 15.52 15.80 4.15
CA TRP A 95 15.32 14.73 5.12
C TRP A 95 15.75 13.34 4.61
N SER A 96 15.94 13.18 3.30
CA SER A 96 16.40 11.95 2.66
C SER A 96 16.98 12.22 1.27
N PHE A 97 17.75 11.27 0.71
CA PHE A 97 18.19 11.28 -0.69
C PHE A 97 17.21 10.60 -1.65
N VAL A 98 16.22 9.87 -1.10
CA VAL A 98 15.15 9.18 -1.83
C VAL A 98 13.85 9.32 -1.05
N ALA A 99 12.75 9.59 -1.75
CA ALA A 99 11.44 9.77 -1.13
C ALA A 99 10.33 8.94 -1.79
N VAL A 100 10.68 8.18 -2.85
CA VAL A 100 9.73 7.49 -3.73
C VAL A 100 10.18 6.06 -3.96
N ALA A 101 9.22 5.14 -3.90
CA ALA A 101 9.40 3.76 -4.33
C ALA A 101 8.27 3.34 -5.27
N VAL A 102 8.60 2.51 -6.26
CA VAL A 102 7.63 1.89 -7.18
C VAL A 102 7.89 0.40 -7.30
N TRP A 103 6.84 -0.39 -7.46
CA TRP A 103 6.95 -1.86 -7.56
C TRP A 103 5.91 -2.39 -8.54
N ASN A 104 6.31 -3.18 -9.54
CA ASN A 104 5.34 -3.78 -10.46
C ASN A 104 4.51 -4.84 -9.73
N SER A 105 3.20 -4.77 -9.90
CA SER A 105 2.21 -5.67 -9.31
C SER A 105 2.39 -7.12 -9.74
N GLY A 106 3.03 -7.35 -10.89
CA GLY A 106 3.40 -8.68 -11.38
C GLY A 106 4.34 -9.43 -10.44
N ALA A 107 5.15 -8.72 -9.66
CA ALA A 107 6.05 -9.27 -8.64
C ALA A 107 5.35 -9.63 -7.32
N ILE A 108 4.12 -9.18 -7.10
CA ILE A 108 3.33 -9.47 -5.89
C ILE A 108 2.40 -10.64 -6.17
N ARG A 109 2.68 -11.80 -5.59
CA ARG A 109 2.12 -13.08 -6.06
C ARG A 109 1.00 -13.65 -5.21
N SER A 110 0.94 -13.28 -3.94
CA SER A 110 -0.07 -13.79 -3.01
C SER A 110 -0.62 -12.68 -2.12
N SER A 111 -1.75 -12.98 -1.47
CA SER A 111 -2.26 -12.22 -0.31
C SER A 111 -1.80 -12.89 0.99
N ILE A 112 -1.92 -12.18 2.10
CA ILE A 112 -1.80 -12.74 3.46
C ILE A 112 -3.09 -12.45 4.21
N ASP A 113 -3.82 -13.51 4.56
CA ASP A 113 -5.16 -13.43 5.18
C ASP A 113 -5.03 -13.42 6.70
N GLU A 114 -5.53 -12.37 7.35
CA GLU A 114 -5.44 -12.19 8.80
C GLU A 114 -6.24 -13.23 9.59
N ARG A 115 -7.16 -13.94 8.93
CA ARG A 115 -8.00 -14.99 9.52
C ARG A 115 -7.31 -16.34 9.52
N ILE A 116 -6.25 -16.49 8.73
CA ILE A 116 -5.41 -17.68 8.72
C ILE A 116 -4.32 -17.50 9.79
N ASN A 117 -4.02 -18.57 10.54
CA ASN A 117 -2.99 -18.59 11.58
C ASN A 117 -3.08 -17.42 12.58
N GLU A 118 -4.29 -16.97 12.90
CA GLU A 118 -4.55 -15.83 13.81
C GLU A 118 -3.83 -14.54 13.40
N GLY A 119 -3.60 -14.36 12.10
CA GLY A 119 -2.92 -13.21 11.51
C GLY A 119 -1.41 -13.27 11.59
N ASN A 120 -0.83 -14.37 12.08
CA ASN A 120 0.61 -14.55 12.07
C ASN A 120 1.13 -14.59 10.63
N ILE A 121 2.12 -13.75 10.35
CA ILE A 121 2.84 -13.71 9.08
C ILE A 121 4.04 -14.64 9.22
N THR A 122 4.10 -15.69 8.42
CA THR A 122 5.20 -16.66 8.41
C THR A 122 6.17 -16.40 7.26
N LEU A 123 7.34 -17.05 7.30
CA LEU A 123 8.30 -17.00 6.19
C LEU A 123 7.70 -17.59 4.90
N GLU A 124 6.88 -18.62 5.02
CA GLU A 124 6.11 -19.18 3.90
C GLU A 124 5.24 -18.12 3.22
N ASP A 125 4.52 -17.31 4.02
CA ASP A 125 3.68 -16.23 3.49
C ASP A 125 4.51 -15.19 2.73
N VAL A 126 5.65 -14.78 3.29
CA VAL A 126 6.56 -13.81 2.64
C VAL A 126 7.12 -14.36 1.33
N LEU A 127 7.56 -15.62 1.31
CA LEU A 127 8.05 -16.29 0.11
C LEU A 127 6.96 -16.45 -0.95
N ALA A 128 5.72 -16.72 -0.53
CA ALA A 128 4.57 -16.79 -1.42
C ALA A 128 4.22 -15.42 -2.03
N VAL A 129 4.44 -14.33 -1.31
CA VAL A 129 4.23 -12.95 -1.80
C VAL A 129 5.32 -12.55 -2.80
N ALA A 130 6.60 -12.79 -2.49
CA ALA A 130 7.75 -12.35 -3.28
C ALA A 130 8.70 -13.51 -3.67
N PRO A 131 8.28 -14.43 -4.57
CA PRO A 131 9.00 -15.67 -4.84
C PRO A 131 10.19 -15.54 -5.80
N PHE A 132 10.44 -14.36 -6.37
CA PHE A 132 11.40 -14.18 -7.46
C PHE A 132 12.79 -13.77 -6.99
N GLY A 133 12.96 -13.41 -5.71
CA GLY A 133 14.22 -12.92 -5.18
C GLY A 133 14.67 -11.63 -5.88
N ASN A 134 13.76 -10.68 -6.09
CA ASN A 134 14.19 -9.38 -6.61
C ASN A 134 15.01 -8.65 -5.54
N THR A 135 15.87 -7.75 -5.99
CA THR A 135 16.53 -6.80 -5.10
C THR A 135 15.86 -5.44 -5.20
N VAL A 136 16.01 -4.62 -4.16
CA VAL A 136 15.71 -3.20 -4.25
C VAL A 136 16.90 -2.50 -4.88
N ASP A 137 16.68 -1.78 -5.96
CA ASP A 137 17.68 -0.98 -6.64
C ASP A 137 17.25 0.49 -6.59
N ILE A 138 18.24 1.38 -6.51
CA ILE A 138 18.00 2.83 -6.46
C ILE A 138 18.53 3.43 -7.75
N ILE A 139 17.67 4.14 -8.48
CA ILE A 139 18.06 4.83 -9.70
C ILE A 139 17.81 6.33 -9.59
N THR A 140 18.47 7.09 -10.45
CA THR A 140 18.07 8.48 -10.73
C THR A 140 17.67 8.62 -12.19
N LEU A 141 16.61 9.39 -12.46
CA LEU A 141 16.10 9.63 -13.81
C LEU A 141 15.41 10.99 -13.90
N LYS A 142 15.32 11.54 -15.11
CA LYS A 142 14.52 12.75 -15.35
C LYS A 142 13.04 12.45 -15.16
N GLY A 143 12.28 13.45 -14.68
CA GLY A 143 10.85 13.35 -14.45
C GLY A 143 10.06 12.90 -15.69
N LYS A 144 10.48 13.27 -16.90
CA LYS A 144 9.84 12.82 -18.15
C LYS A 144 9.90 11.29 -18.32
N HIS A 145 11.01 10.66 -17.95
CA HIS A 145 11.16 9.19 -18.06
C HIS A 145 10.42 8.47 -16.93
N LEU A 146 10.34 9.10 -15.74
CA LEU A 146 9.45 8.62 -14.69
C LEU A 146 7.98 8.71 -15.13
N ARG A 147 7.58 9.80 -15.78
CA ARG A 147 6.23 9.96 -16.35
C ARG A 147 5.94 8.91 -17.43
N GLU A 148 6.89 8.66 -18.33
CA GLU A 148 6.79 7.61 -19.34
C GLU A 148 6.58 6.23 -18.68
N ALA A 149 7.30 5.91 -17.61
CA ALA A 149 7.10 4.68 -16.85
C ALA A 149 5.71 4.63 -16.17
N LEU A 150 5.27 5.74 -15.56
CA LEU A 150 3.95 5.83 -14.93
C LEU A 150 2.81 5.71 -15.96
N GLU A 151 2.98 6.20 -17.18
CA GLU A 151 2.05 5.97 -18.30
C GLU A 151 2.09 4.52 -18.78
N HIS A 152 3.29 3.92 -18.86
CA HIS A 152 3.46 2.52 -19.25
C HIS A 152 2.77 1.55 -18.29
N SER A 153 2.81 1.85 -16.99
CA SER A 153 2.09 1.12 -15.91
C SER A 153 0.63 0.83 -16.23
N VAL A 154 -0.05 1.75 -16.92
CA VAL A 154 -1.46 1.62 -17.30
C VAL A 154 -1.67 1.46 -18.80
N LYS A 155 -0.61 1.22 -19.60
CA LYS A 155 -0.70 1.17 -21.07
C LYS A 155 -1.67 0.10 -21.57
N ASN A 156 -1.60 -1.10 -20.98
CA ASN A 156 -2.40 -2.26 -21.36
C ASN A 156 -3.55 -2.53 -20.40
N TYR A 157 -3.84 -1.61 -19.48
CA TYR A 157 -4.93 -1.73 -18.53
C TYR A 157 -6.27 -1.81 -19.29
N ASP A 158 -7.07 -2.85 -19.02
CA ASP A 158 -8.31 -3.14 -19.74
C ASP A 158 -9.58 -2.67 -19.02
N ALA A 159 -10.73 -2.87 -19.67
CA ALA A 159 -12.04 -2.43 -19.16
C ALA A 159 -12.56 -3.25 -17.97
N GLY A 160 -12.03 -4.47 -17.74
CA GLY A 160 -12.31 -5.25 -16.54
C GLY A 160 -11.47 -4.82 -15.34
N GLY A 161 -10.60 -3.83 -15.53
CA GLY A 161 -9.64 -3.40 -14.54
C GLY A 161 -8.46 -4.34 -14.43
N ILE A 162 -8.14 -5.13 -15.45
CA ILE A 162 -7.09 -6.14 -15.36
C ILE A 162 -5.88 -5.69 -16.17
N ASP A 163 -4.71 -5.67 -15.51
CA ASP A 163 -3.43 -5.71 -16.19
C ASP A 163 -2.90 -7.15 -16.25
N ALA A 164 -3.11 -7.83 -17.38
CA ALA A 164 -2.69 -9.21 -17.55
C ALA A 164 -1.15 -9.40 -17.51
N ALA A 165 -0.37 -8.37 -17.84
CA ALA A 165 1.08 -8.43 -17.82
C ALA A 165 1.64 -8.29 -16.39
N GLY A 166 1.03 -7.45 -15.56
CA GLY A 166 1.51 -7.12 -14.21
C GLY A 166 2.50 -5.96 -14.18
N ALA A 167 2.53 -5.15 -15.24
CA ALA A 167 3.29 -3.93 -15.33
C ALA A 167 2.79 -2.85 -14.35
N PHE A 168 1.53 -2.88 -13.92
CA PHE A 168 0.92 -1.86 -13.06
C PHE A 168 1.73 -1.61 -11.79
N LEU A 169 2.10 -0.36 -11.52
CA LEU A 169 2.98 0.02 -10.42
C LEU A 169 2.19 0.34 -9.15
N GLN A 170 2.54 -0.36 -8.06
CA GLN A 170 2.26 0.05 -6.70
C GLN A 170 3.31 1.10 -6.27
N VAL A 171 2.94 2.04 -5.39
CA VAL A 171 3.79 3.22 -5.14
C VAL A 171 3.84 3.63 -3.67
N SER A 172 4.96 4.24 -3.28
CA SER A 172 5.10 5.06 -2.07
C SER A 172 5.74 6.40 -2.42
N GLY A 173 5.29 7.48 -1.77
CA GLY A 173 5.77 8.84 -2.07
C GLY A 173 5.25 9.42 -3.39
N LEU A 174 4.27 8.78 -4.02
CA LEU A 174 3.55 9.29 -5.20
C LEU A 174 2.05 9.34 -4.94
N ARG A 175 1.38 10.30 -5.59
CA ARG A 175 -0.08 10.36 -5.73
C ARG A 175 -0.42 10.50 -7.19
N LEU A 176 -1.16 9.53 -7.72
CA LEU A 176 -1.40 9.37 -9.15
C LEU A 176 -2.91 9.34 -9.42
N THR A 177 -3.32 10.09 -10.45
CA THR A 177 -4.68 10.01 -10.99
C THR A 177 -4.59 9.60 -12.45
N TYR A 178 -5.23 8.50 -12.80
CA TYR A 178 -5.30 7.98 -14.16
C TYR A 178 -6.73 8.02 -14.69
N ASP A 179 -6.90 8.48 -15.92
CA ASP A 179 -8.12 8.28 -16.72
C ASP A 179 -7.89 7.11 -17.68
N VAL A 180 -8.42 5.94 -17.32
CA VAL A 180 -8.22 4.72 -18.09
C VAL A 180 -9.07 4.66 -19.36
N SER A 181 -10.00 5.61 -19.53
CA SER A 181 -10.78 5.76 -20.77
C SER A 181 -9.99 6.42 -21.90
N LYS A 182 -8.88 7.11 -21.56
CA LYS A 182 -7.99 7.75 -22.54
C LYS A 182 -7.12 6.74 -23.29
N PRO A 183 -6.65 7.11 -24.51
CA PRO A 183 -5.74 6.27 -25.26
C PRO A 183 -4.45 6.01 -24.45
N PRO A 184 -3.85 4.80 -24.56
CA PRO A 184 -2.58 4.49 -23.92
C PRO A 184 -1.50 5.54 -24.22
N GLY A 185 -0.76 5.94 -23.19
CA GLY A 185 0.23 7.03 -23.27
C GLY A 185 -0.34 8.43 -23.04
N SER A 186 -1.63 8.55 -22.70
CA SER A 186 -2.25 9.80 -22.26
C SER A 186 -3.24 9.56 -21.11
N ARG A 187 -3.00 8.51 -20.32
CA ARG A 187 -3.88 8.08 -19.23
C ARG A 187 -3.53 8.75 -17.91
N LEU A 188 -2.29 9.17 -17.69
CA LEU A 188 -1.87 9.85 -16.46
C LEU A 188 -2.31 11.32 -16.48
N ILE A 189 -3.28 11.67 -15.64
CA ILE A 189 -3.84 13.03 -15.54
C ILE A 189 -3.07 13.87 -14.54
N GLU A 190 -2.77 13.29 -13.37
CA GLU A 190 -2.04 13.96 -12.32
C GLU A 190 -0.98 13.03 -11.74
N ALA A 191 0.21 13.58 -11.51
CA ALA A 191 1.27 12.93 -10.77
C ALA A 191 1.89 13.94 -9.81
N SER A 192 1.72 13.69 -8.51
CA SER A 192 2.40 14.42 -7.44
C SER A 192 3.42 13.52 -6.78
N ILE A 193 4.56 14.09 -6.41
CA ILE A 193 5.73 13.39 -5.87
C ILE A 193 6.15 14.01 -4.54
N ARG A 194 6.54 13.19 -3.58
CA ARG A 194 7.00 13.65 -2.26
C ARG A 194 8.42 14.21 -2.38
N CYS A 195 8.62 15.45 -1.93
CA CYS A 195 9.94 16.07 -1.92
C CYS A 195 10.91 15.31 -0.98
N ALA A 196 12.15 15.12 -1.43
CA ALA A 196 13.26 14.60 -0.61
C ALA A 196 14.11 15.76 -0.06
N ASP A 197 14.41 16.74 -0.92
CA ASP A 197 15.20 17.95 -0.64
C ASP A 197 14.32 19.06 -0.02
N CYS A 198 13.70 18.75 1.12
CA CYS A 198 12.85 19.67 1.86
C CYS A 198 12.95 19.42 3.38
N ARG A 199 12.52 20.38 4.20
CA ARG A 199 12.56 20.24 5.67
C ARG A 199 11.37 19.47 6.23
N VAL A 200 10.20 19.66 5.63
CA VAL A 200 8.96 18.95 5.96
C VAL A 200 8.47 18.28 4.68
N PRO A 201 8.36 16.94 4.64
CA PRO A 201 7.91 16.23 3.46
C PRO A 201 6.50 16.68 3.06
N HIS A 202 6.35 17.05 1.80
CA HIS A 202 5.06 17.39 1.18
C HIS A 202 5.07 16.94 -0.28
N PHE A 203 3.89 16.89 -0.88
CA PHE A 203 3.74 16.54 -2.28
C PHE A 203 3.83 17.79 -3.16
N GLU A 204 4.55 17.67 -4.26
CA GLU A 204 4.66 18.68 -5.32
C GLU A 204 4.39 18.05 -6.69
N PRO A 205 4.00 18.83 -7.71
CA PRO A 205 3.80 18.29 -9.05
C PRO A 205 5.09 17.66 -9.62
N LEU A 206 4.97 16.50 -10.26
CA LEU A 206 6.06 15.89 -11.01
C LEU A 206 6.45 16.80 -12.20
N LYS A 207 7.72 17.21 -12.27
CA LYS A 207 8.25 18.08 -13.33
C LYS A 207 9.20 17.31 -14.23
N ASP A 208 9.02 17.46 -15.53
CA ASP A 208 9.67 16.61 -16.52
C ASP A 208 11.19 16.75 -16.59
N GLU A 209 11.71 17.95 -16.30
CA GLU A 209 13.14 18.27 -16.37
C GLU A 209 13.90 18.08 -15.05
N ASP A 210 13.17 17.93 -13.93
CA ASP A 210 13.78 17.66 -12.63
C ASP A 210 14.31 16.22 -12.58
N ILE A 211 15.32 15.97 -11.73
CA ILE A 211 15.91 14.64 -11.53
C ILE A 211 15.36 14.06 -10.23
N TYR A 212 14.86 12.84 -10.30
CA TYR A 212 14.29 12.14 -9.16
C TYR A 212 15.08 10.88 -8.84
N THR A 213 15.30 10.64 -7.54
CA THR A 213 15.79 9.36 -7.04
C THR A 213 14.60 8.46 -6.71
N VAL A 214 14.58 7.25 -7.26
CA VAL A 214 13.48 6.30 -7.10
C VAL A 214 14.03 4.93 -6.71
N ALA A 215 13.45 4.34 -5.66
CA ALA A 215 13.68 2.95 -5.31
C ALA A 215 12.71 2.04 -6.08
N MET A 216 13.19 0.94 -6.62
CA MET A 216 12.37 0.01 -7.41
C MET A 216 12.98 -1.38 -7.42
N ASN A 217 12.26 -2.39 -7.89
CA ASN A 217 12.83 -3.72 -8.00
C ASN A 217 13.83 -3.84 -9.16
N SER A 218 14.81 -4.72 -9.02
CA SER A 218 15.83 -4.92 -10.05
C SER A 218 15.30 -5.48 -11.35
N PHE A 219 14.09 -6.07 -11.35
CA PHE A 219 13.41 -6.54 -12.56
C PHE A 219 13.02 -5.37 -13.49
N ILE A 220 12.32 -4.35 -13.00
CA ILE A 220 11.91 -3.21 -13.85
C ILE A 220 13.07 -2.26 -14.17
N VAL A 221 14.10 -2.19 -13.31
CA VAL A 221 15.34 -1.45 -13.64
C VAL A 221 16.01 -2.00 -14.90
N LYS A 222 15.94 -3.32 -15.10
CA LYS A 222 16.51 -4.04 -16.25
C LYS A 222 15.53 -4.14 -17.43
N GLY A 223 14.49 -3.31 -17.48
CA GLY A 223 13.51 -3.30 -18.58
C GLY A 223 12.44 -4.39 -18.52
N GLY A 224 12.35 -5.15 -17.42
CA GLY A 224 11.26 -6.10 -17.18
C GLY A 224 9.88 -5.46 -17.36
N ASP A 225 8.87 -6.24 -17.73
CA ASP A 225 7.51 -5.76 -18.09
C ASP A 225 7.46 -4.66 -19.16
N GLY A 226 8.54 -4.46 -19.93
CA GLY A 226 8.63 -3.45 -20.98
C GLY A 226 9.00 -2.06 -20.48
N TYR A 227 9.58 -1.96 -19.27
CA TYR A 227 10.11 -0.71 -18.70
C TYR A 227 11.43 -0.25 -19.33
N ASP A 228 11.59 -0.41 -20.64
CA ASP A 228 12.77 -0.03 -21.43
C ASP A 228 13.19 1.44 -21.22
N MET A 229 12.22 2.33 -20.98
CA MET A 229 12.49 3.75 -20.74
C MET A 229 13.30 3.96 -19.46
N ILE A 230 13.19 3.04 -18.48
CA ILE A 230 14.01 3.05 -17.27
C ILE A 230 15.42 2.58 -17.60
N GLU A 231 15.56 1.37 -18.16
CA GLU A 231 16.86 0.76 -18.47
C GLU A 231 17.73 1.67 -19.35
N LYS A 232 17.11 2.30 -20.36
CA LYS A 232 17.83 3.11 -21.36
C LYS A 232 18.14 4.53 -20.89
N ASN A 233 17.39 5.09 -19.93
CA ASN A 233 17.48 6.51 -19.56
C ASN A 233 17.81 6.78 -18.09
N ALA A 234 18.05 5.77 -17.27
CA ALA A 234 18.57 5.97 -15.92
C ALA A 234 19.92 6.72 -15.97
N ILE A 235 20.02 7.81 -15.21
CA ILE A 235 21.23 8.64 -15.09
C ILE A 235 22.23 7.92 -14.18
N SER A 236 21.73 7.29 -13.12
CA SER A 236 22.52 6.43 -12.24
C SER A 236 21.70 5.23 -11.80
N HIS A 237 22.40 4.13 -11.51
CA HIS A 237 21.84 2.90 -10.99
C HIS A 237 22.75 2.37 -9.88
N LYS A 238 22.16 2.15 -8.70
CA LYS A 238 22.81 1.58 -7.52
C LYS A 238 22.02 0.35 -7.08
N PRO A 239 22.46 -0.86 -7.43
CA PRO A 239 22.00 -2.08 -6.78
C PRO A 239 22.30 -2.00 -5.28
N THR A 240 21.34 -2.37 -4.44
CA THR A 240 21.57 -2.38 -2.98
C THR A 240 21.91 -3.77 -2.44
N ASP A 241 21.70 -4.81 -3.26
CA ASP A 241 21.76 -6.23 -2.89
C ASP A 241 20.76 -6.63 -1.77
N ILE A 242 19.86 -5.74 -1.38
CA ILE A 242 18.80 -6.01 -0.40
C ILE A 242 17.67 -6.75 -1.12
N MET A 243 17.31 -7.94 -0.63
CA MET A 243 16.23 -8.72 -1.21
C MET A 243 14.85 -8.19 -0.81
N ASP A 244 13.87 -8.35 -1.69
CA ASP A 244 12.48 -7.99 -1.46
C ASP A 244 11.86 -8.75 -0.27
N ILE A 245 12.25 -10.01 -0.06
CA ILE A 245 11.87 -10.78 1.14
C ILE A 245 12.41 -10.13 2.42
N ASP A 246 13.64 -9.60 2.41
CA ASP A 246 14.24 -8.98 3.59
C ASP A 246 13.52 -7.69 3.96
N ILE A 247 13.07 -6.93 2.95
CA ILE A 247 12.22 -5.75 3.14
C ILE A 247 10.94 -6.13 3.87
N LEU A 248 10.23 -7.14 3.38
CA LEU A 248 8.99 -7.63 3.97
C LEU A 248 9.21 -8.12 5.40
N ILE A 249 10.27 -8.92 5.62
CA ILE A 249 10.63 -9.44 6.95
C ILE A 249 10.88 -8.30 7.92
N LYS A 250 11.80 -7.39 7.57
CA LYS A 250 12.23 -6.32 8.48
C LYS A 250 11.11 -5.33 8.76
N TYR A 251 10.27 -5.06 7.77
CA TYR A 251 9.10 -4.20 7.95
C TYR A 251 8.05 -4.85 8.85
N ALA A 252 7.73 -6.13 8.62
CA ALA A 252 6.79 -6.87 9.45
C ALA A 252 7.28 -7.03 10.90
N GLU A 253 8.56 -7.32 11.12
CA GLU A 253 9.18 -7.38 12.47
C GLU A 253 9.04 -6.03 13.20
N LYS A 254 9.26 -4.92 12.48
CA LYS A 254 9.29 -3.57 13.06
C LYS A 254 7.89 -3.00 13.33
N TYR A 255 6.92 -3.30 12.49
CA TYR A 255 5.58 -2.68 12.52
C TYR A 255 4.46 -3.68 12.86
N SER A 256 4.78 -4.81 13.48
CA SER A 256 3.80 -5.78 13.96
C SER A 256 2.95 -5.23 15.13
N PRO A 257 1.62 -5.37 15.12
CA PRO A 257 0.81 -5.90 14.04
C PRO A 257 0.61 -4.89 12.90
N ILE A 258 0.77 -5.37 11.66
CA ILE A 258 0.54 -4.58 10.45
C ILE A 258 -0.94 -4.22 10.33
N THR A 259 -1.21 -2.96 9.98
CA THR A 259 -2.55 -2.38 9.79
C THR A 259 -2.67 -1.58 8.48
N THR A 260 -1.73 -1.77 7.56
CA THR A 260 -1.65 -1.02 6.29
C THR A 260 -2.95 -1.14 5.50
N GLY A 261 -3.55 0.01 5.19
CA GLY A 261 -4.77 0.12 4.37
C GLY A 261 -4.49 0.72 2.99
N LEU A 262 -5.59 1.08 2.31
CA LEU A 262 -5.54 1.89 1.09
C LEU A 262 -5.56 3.37 1.48
N GLU A 263 -4.72 4.18 0.82
CA GLU A 263 -4.51 5.59 1.14
C GLU A 263 -4.81 6.52 -0.05
N ASN A 264 -5.37 5.97 -1.13
CA ASN A 264 -5.62 6.67 -2.39
C ASN A 264 -4.33 7.25 -3.00
N ARG A 265 -3.23 6.49 -2.92
CA ARG A 265 -2.00 6.75 -3.66
C ARG A 265 -2.22 6.65 -5.15
N ILE A 266 -3.15 5.79 -5.59
CA ILE A 266 -3.50 5.62 -7.00
C ILE A 266 -5.01 5.69 -7.16
N ARG A 267 -5.48 6.64 -7.98
CA ARG A 267 -6.88 6.81 -8.34
C ARG A 267 -7.08 6.48 -9.81
N LEU A 268 -7.97 5.55 -10.10
CA LEU A 268 -8.39 5.21 -11.46
C LEU A 268 -9.79 5.80 -11.67
N ILE A 269 -9.92 6.67 -12.67
CA ILE A 269 -11.21 7.20 -13.13
C ILE A 269 -11.51 6.67 -14.53
N SER A 270 -12.79 6.46 -14.81
CA SER A 270 -13.31 6.18 -16.14
C SER A 270 -14.41 7.21 -16.45
N SER A 271 -14.75 7.39 -17.73
CA SER A 271 -15.85 8.27 -18.15
C SER A 271 -17.21 7.92 -17.53
N GLU A 272 -17.35 6.75 -16.91
CA GLU A 272 -18.56 6.31 -16.18
C GLU A 272 -18.56 6.71 -14.70
N ASN A 273 -17.41 7.08 -14.13
CA ASN A 273 -17.21 7.39 -12.70
C ASN A 273 -16.79 8.84 -12.43
N ILE A 274 -17.11 9.78 -13.33
CA ILE A 274 -16.91 11.21 -13.07
C ILE A 274 -18.01 11.66 -12.10
N PRO A 275 -17.70 12.09 -10.86
CA PRO A 275 -18.67 12.87 -10.10
C PRO A 275 -18.93 14.13 -10.93
N ASN A 276 -20.19 14.32 -11.34
CA ASN A 276 -20.63 15.46 -12.14
C ASN A 276 -20.50 16.77 -11.35
N GLU A 277 -19.28 17.23 -11.11
CA GLU A 277 -18.96 18.59 -10.67
C GLU A 277 -18.32 19.33 -11.83
N SER A 278 -19.13 19.63 -12.85
CA SER A 278 -18.98 20.76 -13.78
C SER A 278 -19.74 20.50 -15.08
N ARG A 279 -21.07 20.45 -15.00
CA ARG A 279 -21.90 20.80 -16.15
C ARG A 279 -22.87 21.88 -15.72
N SER A 280 -22.52 23.12 -16.03
CA SER A 280 -23.47 24.22 -16.05
C SER A 280 -24.46 23.95 -17.17
N GLU A 281 -25.54 23.22 -16.87
CA GLU A 281 -26.72 23.18 -17.72
C GLU A 281 -27.71 24.22 -17.21
N THR A 282 -27.71 25.36 -17.89
CA THR A 282 -28.85 26.27 -17.95
C THR A 282 -30.08 25.48 -18.41
N SER A 283 -30.95 25.10 -17.48
CA SER A 283 -32.33 24.75 -17.78
C SER A 283 -33.25 25.43 -16.77
N SER A 284 -34.09 26.30 -17.31
CA SER A 284 -35.09 27.09 -16.61
C SER A 284 -36.33 26.22 -16.37
N SER A 285 -36.50 25.66 -15.19
CA SER A 285 -37.80 25.30 -14.60
C SER A 285 -37.59 24.56 -13.28
N THR A 286 -37.66 25.25 -12.14
CA THR A 286 -37.99 24.66 -10.80
C THR A 286 -38.11 25.72 -9.69
N THR A 287 -38.32 27.01 -10.01
CA THR A 287 -38.45 28.05 -8.97
C THR A 287 -39.82 28.04 -8.27
N GLU A 288 -40.82 27.36 -8.83
CA GLU A 288 -42.18 27.30 -8.26
C GLU A 288 -42.37 26.10 -7.30
N GLU A 289 -41.65 24.98 -7.49
CA GLU A 289 -41.74 23.81 -6.61
C GLU A 289 -41.04 23.99 -5.26
N TYR A 290 -39.92 24.73 -5.23
CA TYR A 290 -39.16 24.97 -4.00
C TYR A 290 -39.83 26.00 -3.06
N GLU A 291 -40.55 26.97 -3.61
CA GLU A 291 -41.32 27.97 -2.84
C GLU A 291 -42.53 27.35 -2.13
N GLU A 292 -43.17 26.34 -2.71
CA GLU A 292 -44.27 25.59 -2.07
C GLU A 292 -43.78 24.73 -0.90
N ILE A 293 -42.62 24.08 -1.05
CA ILE A 293 -42.02 23.26 0.01
C ILE A 293 -41.58 24.15 1.20
N LEU A 294 -40.98 25.32 0.93
CA LEU A 294 -40.58 26.26 2.00
C LEU A 294 -41.77 26.85 2.75
N LYS A 295 -42.91 27.10 2.09
CA LYS A 295 -44.14 27.52 2.77
C LYS A 295 -44.73 26.42 3.65
N SER A 296 -44.62 25.16 3.26
CA SER A 296 -45.11 24.03 4.07
C SER A 296 -44.30 23.79 5.36
N ILE A 297 -43.03 24.23 5.38
CA ILE A 297 -42.12 24.03 6.52
C ILE A 297 -42.25 25.16 7.56
N PHE A 298 -42.66 26.37 7.16
CA PHE A 298 -42.62 27.57 8.01
C PHE A 298 -43.96 28.03 8.61
N ASP A 299 -45.05 27.26 8.47
CA ASP A 299 -46.37 27.68 8.94
C ASP A 299 -46.86 27.00 10.25
N GLU A 300 -45.95 26.42 11.04
CA GLU A 300 -46.26 26.07 12.44
C GLU A 300 -45.59 27.04 13.41
N LYS A 301 -46.45 27.79 14.12
CA LYS A 301 -46.11 28.71 15.22
C LYS A 301 -45.15 28.06 16.22
N VAL A 302 -43.88 28.46 16.18
CA VAL A 302 -42.93 28.13 17.25
C VAL A 302 -43.15 29.08 18.43
N SER A 303 -43.52 28.49 19.56
CA SER A 303 -43.63 29.10 20.89
C SER A 303 -42.28 29.70 21.36
N PRO A 304 -42.26 30.86 22.04
CA PRO A 304 -41.02 31.52 22.45
C PRO A 304 -40.47 30.88 23.73
N ASP A 305 -39.81 29.73 23.64
CA ASP A 305 -39.06 29.21 24.81
C ASP A 305 -37.89 28.24 24.49
N LEU A 306 -37.19 28.41 23.36
CA LEU A 306 -36.01 27.60 23.01
C LEU A 306 -34.69 28.37 22.90
N THR A 307 -34.68 29.67 23.21
CA THR A 307 -33.46 30.50 23.14
C THR A 307 -32.52 30.35 24.35
N ALA A 308 -32.77 29.43 25.28
CA ALA A 308 -32.01 29.32 26.53
C ALA A 308 -31.07 28.11 26.68
N ILE A 309 -31.00 27.16 25.72
CA ILE A 309 -30.25 25.90 25.94
C ILE A 309 -28.92 25.77 25.17
N LEU A 310 -28.61 26.61 24.17
CA LEU A 310 -27.43 26.36 23.30
C LEU A 310 -26.34 27.43 23.25
N GLY A 311 -26.44 28.55 23.97
CA GLY A 311 -25.28 29.43 24.20
C GLY A 311 -24.51 29.91 22.95
N ILE A 312 -25.19 30.13 21.81
CA ILE A 312 -24.56 30.64 20.58
C ILE A 312 -24.75 32.17 20.52
N PRO A 313 -23.69 32.99 20.39
CA PRO A 313 -23.84 34.44 20.21
C PRO A 313 -24.47 34.77 18.86
N THR A 314 -25.48 35.62 18.87
CA THR A 314 -26.08 36.26 17.70
C THR A 314 -25.09 37.18 16.98
N LEU A 315 -24.83 36.90 15.70
CA LEU A 315 -24.30 37.88 14.75
C LEU A 315 -25.37 38.10 13.66
N ILE A 316 -26.04 39.24 13.74
CA ILE A 316 -26.90 39.77 12.68
C ILE A 316 -26.18 40.97 12.06
N GLU A 317 -26.24 41.03 10.73
CA GLU A 317 -25.95 42.16 9.82
C GLU A 317 -24.47 42.57 9.61
N THR A 318 -23.87 42.09 8.51
CA THR A 318 -23.53 42.93 7.33
C THR A 318 -22.89 42.10 6.20
N ASP A 319 -23.19 42.50 4.95
CA ASP A 319 -22.65 42.06 3.64
C ASP A 319 -23.12 40.74 2.98
N LYS A 320 -24.09 40.90 2.05
CA LYS A 320 -24.67 39.87 1.16
C LYS A 320 -23.79 39.41 -0.02
N ASN A 321 -22.48 39.69 -0.05
CA ASN A 321 -21.65 39.35 -1.22
C ASN A 321 -20.32 38.64 -0.90
N ARG A 322 -20.20 37.99 0.26
CA ARG A 322 -18.95 37.35 0.69
C ARG A 322 -19.07 35.93 1.27
N LEU A 323 -20.23 35.28 1.13
CA LEU A 323 -20.50 33.96 1.72
C LEU A 323 -20.69 32.81 0.71
N THR A 324 -20.32 32.98 -0.55
CA THR A 324 -20.35 31.87 -1.53
C THR A 324 -19.08 31.03 -1.59
N THR A 325 -18.07 31.29 -0.73
CA THR A 325 -16.78 30.58 -0.79
C THR A 325 -16.43 29.73 0.42
N ASN A 326 -17.20 29.77 1.51
CA ASN A 326 -16.83 29.06 2.76
C ASN A 326 -17.84 27.98 3.23
N ALA A 327 -18.88 27.67 2.45
CA ALA A 327 -19.83 26.59 2.76
C ALA A 327 -19.58 25.31 1.94
N ILE A 328 -18.67 25.34 0.96
CA ILE A 328 -18.31 24.19 0.13
C ILE A 328 -17.24 23.32 0.83
N ASP A 329 -16.40 23.90 1.69
CA ASP A 329 -15.28 23.19 2.33
C ASP A 329 -15.63 22.41 3.61
N TYR A 330 -16.88 22.40 4.08
CA TYR A 330 -17.28 21.64 5.28
C TYR A 330 -18.05 20.34 4.99
N LYS A 331 -18.25 19.97 3.71
CA LYS A 331 -18.95 18.74 3.32
C LYS A 331 -18.03 17.53 3.10
N MET A 332 -16.74 17.65 3.40
CA MET A 332 -15.74 16.59 3.17
C MET A 332 -15.26 15.87 4.45
N ALA A 333 -15.97 16.00 5.56
CA ALA A 333 -15.72 15.18 6.74
C ALA A 333 -17.05 14.83 7.42
N TYR A 334 -17.31 13.54 7.58
CA TYR A 334 -18.43 12.90 8.29
C TYR A 334 -19.75 12.72 7.49
N ASP A 335 -20.05 11.45 7.19
CA ASP A 335 -21.40 10.99 6.82
C ASP A 335 -22.35 11.25 8.00
N LEU A 336 -23.29 12.18 7.83
CA LEU A 336 -24.38 12.39 8.77
C LEU A 336 -25.53 11.43 8.46
N PRO A 337 -26.09 10.72 9.46
CA PRO A 337 -27.19 9.79 9.26
C PRO A 337 -28.46 10.48 8.74
N THR A 338 -29.24 9.75 7.94
CA THR A 338 -30.47 10.24 7.32
C THR A 338 -31.60 10.35 8.35
N ALA A 339 -32.65 11.12 8.06
CA ALA A 339 -33.78 11.31 8.98
C ALA A 339 -34.50 10.00 9.37
N SER A 340 -34.39 8.94 8.57
CA SER A 340 -34.85 7.60 8.93
C SER A 340 -33.98 6.92 9.99
N ASP A 341 -32.68 7.19 10.01
CA ASP A 341 -31.72 6.59 10.94
C ASP A 341 -31.85 7.17 12.36
N ILE A 342 -32.32 8.42 12.47
CA ILE A 342 -32.57 9.09 13.75
C ILE A 342 -33.82 8.52 14.45
N PHE A 343 -34.80 8.06 13.68
CA PHE A 343 -36.04 7.49 14.20
C PHE A 343 -35.87 6.05 14.71
N THR A 344 -35.01 5.25 14.09
CA THR A 344 -34.67 3.89 14.56
C THR A 344 -33.76 3.92 15.79
N PHE A 345 -32.84 4.89 15.88
CA PHE A 345 -31.92 5.00 17.03
C PHE A 345 -32.63 5.33 18.35
N THR A 346 -33.72 6.11 18.29
CA THR A 346 -34.50 6.51 19.47
C THR A 346 -35.39 5.38 20.02
N GLU A 347 -35.89 4.48 19.18
CA GLU A 347 -36.60 3.26 19.62
C GLU A 347 -35.65 2.24 20.26
N GLU A 348 -34.44 2.07 19.70
CA GLU A 348 -33.48 1.10 20.23
C GLU A 348 -32.94 1.51 21.60
N GLN A 349 -32.73 2.82 21.85
CA GLN A 349 -32.38 3.33 23.18
C GLN A 349 -33.51 3.20 24.21
N ARG A 350 -34.77 3.38 23.81
CA ARG A 350 -35.94 3.15 24.69
C ARG A 350 -36.08 1.70 25.13
N SER A 351 -35.69 0.74 24.29
CA SER A 351 -35.72 -0.69 24.63
C SER A 351 -34.58 -1.12 25.56
N ARG A 352 -33.44 -0.42 25.54
CA ARG A 352 -32.26 -0.73 26.38
C ARG A 352 -32.35 -0.13 27.79
N GLU A 353 -33.04 1.00 27.98
CA GLU A 353 -33.25 1.59 29.32
C GLU A 353 -34.25 0.82 30.20
N VAL A 354 -35.07 -0.08 29.63
CA VAL A 354 -36.00 -0.92 30.40
C VAL A 354 -35.31 -2.18 30.97
N THR A 355 -34.10 -2.53 30.52
CA THR A 355 -33.45 -3.80 30.87
C THR A 355 -32.28 -3.66 31.87
N THR A 356 -31.89 -2.44 32.27
CA THR A 356 -30.71 -2.20 33.14
C THR A 356 -31.03 -1.74 34.57
N ASN A 357 -32.30 -1.76 35.00
CA ASN A 357 -32.70 -1.41 36.37
C ASN A 357 -32.95 -2.62 37.29
N SER A 358 -32.28 -3.74 37.04
CA SER A 358 -32.14 -4.83 38.01
C SER A 358 -30.71 -5.34 37.96
N ILE A 359 -30.07 -5.50 39.13
CA ILE A 359 -28.66 -5.88 39.37
C ILE A 359 -27.73 -4.66 39.59
N LEU A 360 -28.04 -3.89 40.62
CA LEU A 360 -27.05 -3.21 41.46
C LEU A 360 -27.51 -3.36 42.91
N ASN A 361 -26.86 -4.24 43.68
CA ASN A 361 -26.82 -4.21 45.16
C ASN A 361 -25.80 -5.23 45.69
N GLY A 362 -24.78 -4.71 46.40
CA GLY A 362 -23.90 -5.43 47.35
C GLY A 362 -22.65 -6.09 46.74
N GLU A 363 -21.44 -6.07 47.32
CA GLU A 363 -20.92 -5.59 48.60
C GLU A 363 -19.40 -5.33 48.48
N ILE A 364 -18.89 -4.54 49.42
CA ILE A 364 -17.50 -4.14 49.68
C ILE A 364 -16.83 -5.19 50.58
N TYR A 365 -15.53 -5.50 50.41
CA TYR A 365 -14.59 -5.74 51.54
C TYR A 365 -13.09 -5.67 51.13
N ASP A 366 -12.33 -5.00 52.01
CA ASP A 366 -10.88 -4.73 52.03
C ASP A 366 -9.95 -5.95 52.23
N GLY A 367 -8.66 -5.80 51.85
CA GLY A 367 -7.58 -6.03 52.83
C GLY A 367 -6.34 -6.87 52.46
N PHE A 368 -5.19 -6.17 52.36
CA PHE A 368 -3.84 -6.51 52.86
C PHE A 368 -2.84 -7.43 52.11
N ALA A 369 -1.71 -6.77 51.77
CA ALA A 369 -0.32 -7.04 52.24
C ALA A 369 0.70 -7.76 51.34
N SER A 370 1.87 -7.12 51.34
CA SER A 370 3.17 -7.39 50.74
C SER A 370 3.95 -8.56 51.38
N THR A 371 4.85 -9.18 50.60
CA THR A 371 6.21 -9.54 51.07
C THR A 371 7.18 -9.69 49.89
N SER A 372 8.34 -9.06 50.01
CA SER A 372 9.59 -9.33 49.28
C SER A 372 10.23 -10.63 49.79
N ASP A 373 11.05 -11.30 48.95
CA ASP A 373 12.47 -11.60 49.23
C ASP A 373 13.07 -12.59 48.21
N ILE A 374 14.29 -12.26 47.77
CA ILE A 374 15.22 -13.01 46.90
C ILE A 374 16.14 -13.86 47.82
N PRO A 375 16.81 -14.93 47.35
CA PRO A 375 18.22 -14.75 47.00
C PRO A 375 18.75 -15.58 45.81
N THR A 376 19.74 -14.99 45.16
CA THR A 376 20.74 -15.53 44.22
C THR A 376 21.75 -16.47 44.87
N SER A 377 22.22 -17.50 44.16
CA SER A 377 23.63 -17.95 44.24
C SER A 377 24.07 -18.75 43.00
N ALA A 378 25.30 -18.49 42.58
CA ALA A 378 26.05 -19.10 41.49
C ALA A 378 26.64 -20.48 41.87
N ASP A 379 26.98 -21.31 40.89
CA ASP A 379 28.34 -21.86 40.73
C ASP A 379 28.51 -22.70 39.45
N LYS A 380 29.63 -22.49 38.74
CA LYS A 380 30.23 -23.35 37.71
C LYS A 380 31.08 -24.44 38.39
N PRO A 381 31.47 -25.49 37.65
CA PRO A 381 32.90 -25.66 37.42
C PRO A 381 33.29 -26.06 35.99
N GLU A 382 34.55 -25.77 35.68
CA GLU A 382 35.33 -26.28 34.55
C GLU A 382 35.69 -27.76 34.73
N GLU A 383 35.70 -28.51 33.62
CA GLU A 383 36.75 -29.47 33.23
C GLU A 383 36.77 -29.60 31.70
#